data_AF-A0A0M0JU43-F1
#
_entry.id   AF-A0A0M0JU43-F1
#
_cell.length_a   1.000
_cell.length_b   1.000
_cell.length_c   1.000
_cell.angle_alpha   90.00
_cell.angle_beta   90.00
_cell.angle_gamma   90.00
#
_symmetry.space_group_name_H-M   'P 1'
#
loop_
_entity.id
_entity.type
_entity.pdbx_description
1 polymer ?
#
loop_
_entity_poly.entity_id
_entity_poly.type
_entity_poly.pdbx_seq_one_letter_code
_entity_poly.pdbx_strand_id
1 'polypeptide(L)'
;MQLPDREQQIEYNLTVLKRRDAAIIKILDMAGHVVLYQFNEDSKAWDRKGVEGSLFVVERSTEPRYQFVVLNRLSSENLIETVDADFQTELTDQFLLYRNLKQEILGVWFYSPPERTAISDLLGTLTGDLEEAAEPPPAEPEPAYAAPPPVVVPTAPMAAAAPLVSPPAANVANFFNMDKLKAKLAGQLRGLLDDDGFLTLLANEYLRQQQRALQQAQQARQRKEAATTSASTPTDAVAASLPAHLASLMQSAGLK
;
A
#
# COMPACT_ATOMS: atom_id res chain seq x y z
N MET A 1 22.68 -31.08 7.23
CA MET A 1 21.83 -30.33 8.19
C MET A 1 20.40 -30.63 7.83
N GLN A 2 19.67 -31.31 8.71
CA GLN A 2 18.26 -31.63 8.50
C GLN A 2 17.47 -30.35 8.79
N LEU A 3 16.73 -29.85 7.80
CA LEU A 3 15.87 -28.69 7.99
C LEU A 3 14.88 -29.01 9.13
N PRO A 4 14.64 -28.09 10.08
CA PRO A 4 13.69 -28.35 11.16
C PRO A 4 12.33 -28.71 10.54
N ASP A 5 11.72 -29.74 11.09
CA ASP A 5 10.38 -30.15 10.69
C ASP A 5 9.42 -28.97 10.89
N ARG A 6 8.49 -28.76 9.95
CA ARG A 6 7.58 -27.61 9.98
C ARG A 6 6.78 -27.57 11.28
N GLU A 7 6.45 -28.75 11.80
CA GLU A 7 5.76 -28.93 13.08
C GLU A 7 6.58 -28.37 14.26
N GLN A 8 7.89 -28.68 14.32
CA GLN A 8 8.77 -28.18 15.38
C GLN A 8 8.88 -26.66 15.35
N GLN A 9 8.92 -26.06 14.14
CA GLN A 9 8.94 -24.61 13.99
C GLN A 9 7.64 -23.97 14.51
N ILE A 10 6.49 -24.58 14.21
CA ILE A 10 5.18 -24.11 14.68
C ILE A 10 5.07 -24.23 16.20
N GLU A 11 5.51 -25.35 16.80
CA GLU A 11 5.51 -25.53 18.26
C GLU A 11 6.38 -24.51 18.99
N TYR A 12 7.57 -24.24 18.43
CA TYR A 12 8.45 -23.21 18.96
C TYR A 12 7.80 -21.82 18.88
N ASN A 13 7.27 -21.45 17.72
CA ASN A 13 6.59 -20.17 17.52
C ASN A 13 5.37 -20.02 18.44
N LEU A 14 4.58 -21.09 18.60
CA LEU A 14 3.41 -21.11 19.49
C LEU A 14 3.84 -20.88 20.94
N THR A 15 4.95 -21.48 21.38
CA THR A 15 5.52 -21.25 22.71
C THR A 15 5.91 -19.79 22.91
N VAL A 16 6.50 -19.15 21.90
CA VAL A 16 6.88 -17.72 21.93
C VAL A 16 5.65 -16.81 22.01
N LEU A 17 4.58 -17.14 21.28
CA LEU A 17 3.32 -16.40 21.30
C LEU A 17 2.59 -16.57 22.64
N LYS A 18 2.52 -17.80 23.17
CA LYS A 18 1.87 -18.12 24.46
C LYS A 18 2.48 -17.41 25.66
N ARG A 19 3.78 -17.08 25.62
CA ARG A 19 4.42 -16.26 26.68
C ARG A 19 3.85 -14.86 26.77
N ARG A 20 3.25 -14.34 25.70
CA ARG A 20 2.64 -13.01 25.63
C ARG A 20 1.13 -13.08 25.80
N ASP A 21 0.49 -14.07 25.20
CA ASP A 21 -0.93 -14.34 25.37
C ASP A 21 -1.18 -15.85 25.56
N ALA A 22 -1.47 -16.23 26.80
CA ALA A 22 -1.72 -17.62 27.18
C ALA A 22 -3.01 -18.19 26.56
N ALA A 23 -3.94 -17.35 26.08
CA ALA A 23 -5.16 -17.78 25.43
C ALA A 23 -4.93 -18.27 24.00
N ILE A 24 -3.78 -18.00 23.38
CA ILE A 24 -3.45 -18.50 22.04
C ILE A 24 -3.35 -20.03 22.09
N ILE A 25 -4.20 -20.73 21.35
CA ILE A 25 -4.24 -22.20 21.31
C ILE A 25 -3.57 -22.76 20.06
N LYS A 26 -3.63 -22.05 18.93
CA LYS A 26 -3.16 -22.55 17.63
C LYS A 26 -2.67 -21.41 16.73
N ILE A 27 -1.64 -21.69 15.92
CA ILE A 27 -1.25 -20.86 14.77
C ILE A 27 -1.96 -21.43 13.55
N LEU A 28 -2.75 -20.61 12.87
CA LEU A 28 -3.50 -20.98 11.67
C LEU A 28 -2.63 -20.84 10.42
N ASP A 29 -1.89 -19.74 10.30
CA ASP A 29 -0.87 -19.55 9.26
C ASP A 29 0.17 -18.48 9.69
N MET A 30 1.26 -18.36 8.94
CA MET A 30 2.36 -17.44 9.24
C MET A 30 3.05 -16.91 7.98
N ALA A 31 3.60 -15.70 8.08
CA ALA A 31 4.46 -15.11 7.06
C ALA A 31 5.82 -14.70 7.65
N GLY A 32 6.89 -14.93 6.90
CA GLY A 32 8.25 -14.80 7.40
C GLY A 32 8.70 -13.35 7.61
N HIS A 33 8.27 -12.44 6.72
CA HIS A 33 8.63 -11.04 6.76
C HIS A 33 7.53 -10.15 6.17
N VAL A 34 7.06 -9.22 7.00
CA VAL A 34 6.09 -8.19 6.64
C VAL A 34 6.54 -6.82 7.12
N VAL A 35 6.07 -5.77 6.44
CA VAL A 35 6.28 -4.36 6.82
C VAL A 35 4.94 -3.63 6.79
N LEU A 36 4.63 -2.89 7.85
CA LEU A 36 3.38 -2.15 7.95
C LEU A 36 3.52 -0.69 7.54
N TYR A 37 2.50 -0.25 6.81
CA TYR A 37 2.25 1.11 6.40
C TYR A 37 0.88 1.55 6.89
N GLN A 38 0.74 2.83 7.18
CA GLN A 38 -0.52 3.47 7.53
C GLN A 38 -0.81 4.55 6.50
N PHE A 39 -2.04 4.58 6.01
CA PHE A 39 -2.48 5.67 5.16
C PHE A 39 -2.83 6.88 6.02
N ASN A 40 -2.19 8.00 5.73
CA ASN A 40 -2.43 9.27 6.39
C ASN A 40 -3.49 10.04 5.58
N GLU A 41 -4.65 10.24 6.19
CA GLU A 41 -5.78 10.87 5.51
C GLU A 41 -5.57 12.37 5.26
N ASP A 42 -4.78 13.06 6.08
CA ASP A 42 -4.52 14.49 5.93
C ASP A 42 -3.57 14.75 4.76
N SER A 43 -2.48 13.98 4.68
CA SER A 43 -1.49 14.10 3.62
C SER A 43 -1.84 13.31 2.36
N LYS A 44 -2.86 12.44 2.42
CA LYS A 44 -3.23 11.48 1.36
C LYS A 44 -2.04 10.64 0.89
N ALA A 45 -1.17 10.25 1.82
CA ALA A 45 0.06 9.51 1.55
C ALA A 45 0.20 8.30 2.49
N TRP A 46 1.12 7.39 2.14
CA TRP A 46 1.44 6.22 2.96
C TRP A 46 2.68 6.49 3.81
N ASP A 47 2.53 6.34 5.13
CA ASP A 47 3.61 6.46 6.10
C ASP A 47 4.01 5.08 6.62
N ARG A 48 5.31 4.84 6.82
CA ARG A 48 5.79 3.58 7.42
C ARG A 48 5.50 3.58 8.92
N LYS A 49 4.81 2.56 9.42
CA LYS A 49 4.33 2.49 10.81
C LYS A 49 5.42 2.10 11.84
N GLY A 50 6.62 1.77 11.37
CA GLY A 50 7.71 1.32 12.25
C GLY A 50 7.50 -0.10 12.83
N VAL A 51 6.64 -0.90 12.20
CA VAL A 51 6.40 -2.30 12.55
C VAL A 51 6.86 -3.18 11.40
N GLU A 52 7.81 -4.06 11.68
CA GLU A 52 8.38 -4.99 10.71
C GLU A 52 8.80 -6.28 11.40
N GLY A 53 8.45 -7.43 10.82
CA GLY A 53 8.82 -8.72 11.38
C GLY A 53 8.02 -9.87 10.83
N SER A 54 7.76 -10.88 11.65
CA SER A 54 6.98 -12.07 11.26
C SER A 54 5.53 -11.92 11.66
N LEU A 55 4.62 -12.32 10.78
CA LEU A 55 3.17 -12.29 10.99
C LEU A 55 2.66 -13.69 11.33
N PHE A 56 1.71 -13.76 12.26
CA PHE A 56 1.02 -14.98 12.66
C PHE A 56 -0.48 -14.72 12.72
N VAL A 57 -1.29 -15.57 12.09
CA VAL A 57 -2.74 -15.62 12.32
C VAL A 57 -2.99 -16.71 13.35
N VAL A 58 -3.71 -16.40 14.41
CA VAL A 58 -3.86 -17.27 15.58
C VAL A 58 -5.32 -17.46 15.98
N GLU A 59 -5.60 -18.63 16.54
CA GLU A 59 -6.86 -18.93 17.24
C GLU A 59 -6.63 -18.89 18.75
N ARG A 60 -7.62 -18.34 19.47
CA ARG A 60 -7.61 -18.13 20.91
C ARG A 60 -8.75 -18.90 21.57
N SER A 61 -8.56 -19.29 22.82
CA SER A 61 -9.58 -19.97 23.64
C SER A 61 -10.62 -19.02 24.24
N THR A 62 -10.45 -17.70 24.06
CA THR A 62 -11.30 -16.64 24.61
C THR A 62 -11.51 -15.56 23.58
N GLU A 63 -12.58 -14.78 23.69
CA GLU A 63 -12.80 -13.64 22.79
C GLU A 63 -11.69 -12.56 22.89
N PRO A 64 -11.36 -11.87 21.79
CA PRO A 64 -11.70 -12.24 20.40
C PRO A 64 -11.09 -13.59 19.98
N ARG A 65 -11.87 -14.45 19.32
CA ARG A 65 -11.45 -15.81 18.93
C ARG A 65 -10.27 -15.83 17.96
N TYR A 66 -10.21 -14.91 17.01
CA TYR A 66 -9.14 -14.83 16.02
C TYR A 66 -8.40 -13.50 16.12
N GLN A 67 -7.08 -13.56 15.95
CA GLN A 67 -6.22 -12.39 15.89
C GLN A 67 -5.12 -12.61 14.84
N PHE A 68 -4.59 -11.53 14.29
CA PHE A 68 -3.29 -11.58 13.65
C PHE A 68 -2.28 -10.72 14.41
N VAL A 69 -1.07 -11.27 14.57
CA VAL A 69 -0.01 -10.71 15.41
C VAL A 69 1.23 -10.53 14.55
N VAL A 70 1.85 -9.34 14.63
CA VAL A 70 3.16 -9.09 14.04
C VAL A 70 4.18 -8.95 15.16
N LEU A 71 5.08 -9.93 15.26
CA LEU A 71 6.21 -9.84 16.17
C LEU A 71 7.23 -8.87 15.60
N ASN A 72 7.34 -7.70 16.22
CA ASN A 72 8.17 -6.61 15.73
C ASN A 72 9.66 -6.90 16.00
N ARG A 73 10.50 -6.67 14.99
CA ARG A 73 11.95 -6.77 15.07
C ARG A 73 12.62 -5.41 15.30
N LEU A 74 11.90 -4.31 15.07
CA LEU A 74 12.41 -2.94 15.24
C LEU A 74 12.23 -2.42 16.67
N SER A 75 11.24 -2.93 17.39
CA SER A 75 10.97 -2.56 18.78
C SER A 75 10.41 -3.75 19.57
N SER A 76 10.25 -3.58 20.89
CA SER A 76 9.60 -4.58 21.74
C SER A 76 8.06 -4.56 21.66
N GLU A 77 7.49 -3.59 20.94
CA GLU A 77 6.05 -3.43 20.79
C GLU A 77 5.57 -4.18 19.55
N ASN A 78 4.80 -5.24 19.79
CA ASN A 78 4.19 -6.04 18.73
C ASN A 78 2.86 -5.43 18.31
N LEU A 79 2.48 -5.65 17.06
CA LEU A 79 1.13 -5.38 16.61
C LEU A 79 0.23 -6.57 16.93
N ILE A 80 -0.95 -6.30 17.47
CA ILE A 80 -2.03 -7.28 17.64
C ILE A 80 -3.28 -6.63 17.05
N GLU A 81 -3.89 -7.29 16.08
CA GLU A 81 -5.13 -6.86 15.47
C GLU A 81 -6.18 -7.98 15.63
N THR A 82 -7.38 -7.59 16.02
CA THR A 82 -8.52 -8.49 16.18
C THR A 82 -9.14 -8.76 14.82
N VAL A 83 -9.45 -10.02 14.55
CA VAL A 83 -10.22 -10.43 13.37
C VAL A 83 -11.64 -10.73 13.85
N ASP A 84 -12.56 -9.81 13.56
CA ASP A 84 -13.99 -9.92 13.83
C ASP A 84 -14.79 -10.16 12.53
N ALA A 85 -16.11 -10.31 12.64
CA ALA A 85 -16.99 -10.51 11.49
C ALA A 85 -17.04 -9.31 10.53
N ASP A 86 -16.69 -8.11 11.01
CA ASP A 86 -16.63 -6.89 10.22
C ASP A 86 -15.23 -6.62 9.65
N PHE A 87 -14.28 -7.54 9.84
CA PHE A 87 -12.88 -7.36 9.46
C PHE A 87 -12.73 -7.41 7.93
N GLN A 88 -12.48 -6.24 7.35
CA GLN A 88 -12.41 -6.06 5.90
C GLN A 88 -10.97 -6.04 5.40
N THR A 89 -10.70 -6.82 4.36
CA THR A 89 -9.41 -6.87 3.69
C THR A 89 -9.54 -6.67 2.18
N GLU A 90 -8.54 -6.04 1.57
CA GLU A 90 -8.42 -5.91 0.12
C GLU A 90 -7.01 -6.32 -0.31
N LEU A 91 -6.93 -7.33 -1.18
CA LEU A 91 -5.68 -7.80 -1.73
C LEU A 91 -5.29 -6.99 -2.97
N THR A 92 -4.08 -6.44 -2.99
CA THR A 92 -3.49 -5.76 -4.15
C THR A 92 -2.24 -6.49 -4.64
N ASP A 93 -1.67 -6.06 -5.76
CA ASP A 93 -0.43 -6.64 -6.30
C ASP A 93 0.79 -6.47 -5.37
N GLN A 94 0.76 -5.52 -4.44
CA GLN A 94 1.89 -5.23 -3.55
C GLN A 94 1.57 -5.35 -2.06
N PHE A 95 0.32 -5.11 -1.66
CA PHE A 95 -0.09 -5.02 -0.26
C PHE A 95 -1.37 -5.80 0.01
N LEU A 96 -1.50 -6.31 1.24
CA LEU A 96 -2.79 -6.63 1.85
C LEU A 96 -3.25 -5.38 2.61
N LEU A 97 -4.36 -4.78 2.19
CA LEU A 97 -4.95 -3.64 2.84
C LEU A 97 -6.02 -4.11 3.82
N TYR A 98 -6.12 -3.45 4.97
CA TYR A 98 -7.21 -3.70 5.93
C TYR A 98 -7.53 -2.43 6.70
N ARG A 99 -8.68 -2.44 7.37
CA ARG A 99 -9.08 -1.39 8.30
C ARG A 99 -9.17 -1.96 9.70
N ASN A 100 -8.54 -1.31 10.67
CA ASN A 100 -8.59 -1.75 12.06
C ASN A 100 -9.81 -1.20 12.82
N LEU A 101 -9.96 -1.60 14.08
CA LEU A 101 -11.02 -1.12 14.98
C LEU A 101 -11.02 0.40 15.19
N LYS A 102 -9.85 1.05 15.03
CA LYS A 102 -9.70 2.51 15.10
C LYS A 102 -10.06 3.21 13.78
N GLN A 103 -10.56 2.47 12.79
CA GLN A 103 -10.89 2.93 11.44
C GLN A 103 -9.67 3.41 10.62
N GLU A 104 -8.45 3.12 11.08
CA GLU A 104 -7.22 3.42 10.33
C GLU A 104 -7.07 2.47 9.15
N ILE A 105 -6.67 3.00 7.99
CA ILE A 105 -6.36 2.20 6.81
C ILE A 105 -4.89 1.80 6.86
N LEU A 106 -4.64 0.50 6.82
CA LEU A 106 -3.32 -0.09 6.98
C LEU A 106 -2.99 -0.95 5.76
N GLY A 107 -1.71 -0.96 5.41
CA GLY A 107 -1.18 -1.76 4.31
C GLY A 107 -0.05 -2.65 4.83
N VAL A 108 -0.18 -3.95 4.62
CA VAL A 108 0.84 -4.93 4.95
C VAL A 108 1.55 -5.32 3.67
N TRP A 109 2.83 -4.96 3.57
CA TRP A 109 3.70 -5.49 2.53
C TRP A 109 4.27 -6.83 2.97
N PHE A 110 4.30 -7.79 2.06
CA PHE A 110 4.86 -9.12 2.30
C PHE A 110 6.08 -9.32 1.44
N TYR A 111 7.14 -9.90 2.02
CA TYR A 111 8.30 -10.32 1.24
C TYR A 111 7.95 -11.42 0.22
N SER A 112 7.05 -12.33 0.61
CA SER A 112 6.60 -13.47 -0.20
C SER A 112 5.16 -13.24 -0.71
N PRO A 113 4.95 -13.04 -2.02
CA PRO A 113 3.60 -12.91 -2.57
C PRO A 113 2.68 -14.12 -2.32
N PRO A 114 3.17 -15.39 -2.37
CA PRO A 114 2.36 -16.54 -1.99
C PRO A 114 1.83 -16.47 -0.54
N GLU A 115 2.67 -16.03 0.41
CA GLU A 115 2.25 -15.86 1.81
C GLU A 115 1.17 -14.77 1.93
N ARG A 116 1.28 -13.68 1.16
CA ARG A 116 0.26 -12.63 1.13
C ARG A 116 -1.11 -13.17 0.73
N THR A 117 -1.16 -13.94 -0.35
CA THR A 117 -2.42 -14.51 -0.85
C THR A 117 -3.00 -15.50 0.15
N ALA A 118 -2.18 -16.42 0.70
CA ALA A 118 -2.62 -17.39 1.70
C ALA A 118 -3.21 -16.73 2.95
N ILE A 119 -2.55 -15.68 3.46
CA ILE A 119 -3.04 -14.92 4.63
C ILE A 119 -4.34 -14.17 4.30
N SER A 120 -4.45 -13.58 3.12
CA SER A 120 -5.68 -12.90 2.69
C SER A 120 -6.87 -13.86 2.61
N ASP A 121 -6.67 -15.02 1.99
CA ASP A 121 -7.71 -16.04 1.83
C ASP A 121 -8.14 -16.61 3.19
N LEU A 122 -7.17 -16.85 4.08
CA LEU A 122 -7.43 -17.28 5.44
C LEU A 122 -8.26 -16.24 6.20
N LEU A 123 -7.88 -14.96 6.17
CA LEU A 123 -8.62 -13.91 6.87
C LEU A 123 -10.06 -13.81 6.36
N GLY A 124 -10.28 -13.87 5.04
CA GLY A 124 -11.62 -13.89 4.46
C GLY A 124 -12.46 -15.10 4.90
N THR A 125 -11.83 -16.28 5.01
CA THR A 125 -12.49 -17.50 5.52
C THR A 125 -12.90 -17.32 6.98
N LEU A 126 -12.00 -16.81 7.83
CA LEU A 126 -12.27 -16.60 9.25
C LEU A 126 -13.38 -15.57 9.48
N THR A 127 -13.41 -14.49 8.72
CA THR A 127 -14.49 -13.49 8.78
C THR A 127 -15.84 -14.12 8.41
N GLY A 128 -15.88 -14.96 7.37
CA GLY A 128 -17.10 -15.69 6.98
C GLY A 128 -17.58 -16.67 8.05
N ASP A 129 -16.67 -17.44 8.66
CA ASP A 129 -16.99 -18.37 9.75
C ASP A 129 -17.59 -17.65 10.97
N LEU A 130 -17.13 -16.42 11.25
CA LEU A 130 -17.66 -15.60 12.34
C LEU A 130 -19.05 -15.01 12.02
N GLU A 131 -19.31 -14.66 10.75
CA GLU A 131 -20.61 -14.16 10.30
C GLU A 131 -21.68 -15.27 10.37
N GLU A 132 -21.36 -16.49 9.94
CA GLU A 132 -22.27 -17.65 10.04
C GLU A 132 -22.58 -18.00 11.51
N ALA A 133 -21.58 -17.91 12.40
CA ALA A 133 -21.78 -18.13 13.83
C ALA A 133 -22.60 -17.02 14.53
N ALA A 134 -22.75 -15.85 13.89
CA ALA A 134 -23.52 -14.72 14.40
C ALA A 134 -25.00 -14.72 13.97
N GLU A 135 -25.42 -15.62 13.06
CA GLU A 135 -26.85 -15.76 12.75
C GLU A 135 -27.61 -16.31 13.97
N PRO A 136 -28.65 -15.60 14.46
CA PRO A 136 -29.47 -16.07 15.55
C PRO A 136 -30.26 -17.32 15.11
N PRO A 137 -30.41 -18.35 15.96
CA PRO A 137 -31.30 -19.46 15.67
C PRO A 137 -32.73 -18.95 15.38
N PRO A 138 -33.48 -19.57 14.45
CA PRO A 138 -34.81 -19.11 14.06
C PRO A 138 -35.71 -19.00 15.28
N ALA A 139 -36.26 -17.79 15.46
CA ALA A 139 -37.12 -17.41 16.58
C ALA A 139 -38.24 -18.44 16.81
N GLU A 140 -38.17 -19.16 17.93
CA GLU A 140 -39.37 -19.77 18.51
C GLU A 140 -40.35 -18.65 18.89
N PRO A 141 -41.66 -18.78 18.57
CA PRO A 141 -42.63 -17.72 18.80
C PRO A 141 -42.88 -17.55 20.30
N GLU A 142 -42.41 -16.43 20.88
CA GLU A 142 -42.77 -16.07 22.25
C GLU A 142 -44.29 -15.80 22.37
N PRO A 143 -44.99 -16.39 23.37
CA PRO A 143 -46.39 -16.07 23.61
C PRO A 143 -46.52 -14.64 24.17
N ALA A 144 -47.35 -13.85 23.49
CA ALA A 144 -47.62 -12.44 23.79
C ALA A 144 -47.96 -12.19 25.27
N TYR A 145 -47.03 -11.58 26.01
CA TYR A 145 -47.34 -10.94 27.28
C TYR A 145 -47.76 -9.48 27.02
N ALA A 146 -48.99 -9.17 27.42
CA ALA A 146 -49.66 -7.91 27.16
C ALA A 146 -48.98 -6.72 27.88
N ALA A 147 -48.81 -5.62 27.14
CA ALA A 147 -48.37 -4.33 27.65
C ALA A 147 -49.44 -3.65 28.52
N PRO A 148 -49.07 -2.88 29.56
CA PRO A 148 -49.94 -1.85 30.15
C PRO A 148 -49.70 -0.45 29.52
N PRO A 149 -50.69 0.47 29.62
CA PRO A 149 -50.90 1.62 28.71
C PRO A 149 -50.16 2.93 29.11
N PRO A 150 -50.19 3.98 28.25
CA PRO A 150 -49.32 5.16 28.38
C PRO A 150 -49.94 6.26 29.25
N VAL A 151 -49.09 7.06 29.92
CA VAL A 151 -49.50 8.27 30.65
C VAL A 151 -49.13 9.52 29.84
N VAL A 152 -50.13 10.37 29.61
CA VAL A 152 -50.09 11.63 28.84
C VAL A 152 -50.02 12.82 29.80
N VAL A 153 -49.18 13.82 29.53
CA VAL A 153 -49.30 15.18 30.12
C VAL A 153 -48.93 16.25 29.06
N PRO A 154 -49.58 17.44 29.01
CA PRO A 154 -49.64 18.31 27.82
C PRO A 154 -48.73 19.58 27.84
N THR A 155 -48.30 19.97 26.62
CA THR A 155 -48.28 21.32 25.95
C THR A 155 -47.51 22.56 26.49
N ALA A 156 -46.42 22.94 25.76
CA ALA A 156 -45.95 24.21 25.09
C ALA A 156 -46.28 25.64 25.68
N PRO A 157 -45.64 26.80 25.26
CA PRO A 157 -44.87 27.07 24.01
C PRO A 157 -43.65 28.08 24.00
N MET A 158 -42.93 28.06 22.86
CA MET A 158 -42.18 29.10 22.09
C MET A 158 -41.34 30.25 22.71
N ALA A 159 -40.08 30.38 22.25
CA ALA A 159 -39.51 31.49 21.41
C ALA A 159 -37.97 31.32 21.30
N ALA A 160 -37.40 30.92 20.15
CA ALA A 160 -36.97 31.74 18.99
C ALA A 160 -35.62 32.50 19.18
N ALA A 161 -34.55 31.99 18.53
CA ALA A 161 -33.53 32.79 17.83
C ALA A 161 -32.59 31.86 16.99
N ALA A 162 -32.58 32.05 15.68
CA ALA A 162 -31.61 31.52 14.72
C ALA A 162 -30.47 32.57 14.50
N PRO A 163 -29.48 32.41 13.59
CA PRO A 163 -29.14 31.28 12.70
C PRO A 163 -27.63 30.93 12.73
N LEU A 164 -27.19 29.90 12.00
CA LEU A 164 -26.01 29.95 11.12
C LEU A 164 -25.86 28.63 10.34
N VAL A 165 -25.76 28.79 9.03
CA VAL A 165 -25.61 27.75 8.00
C VAL A 165 -24.17 27.23 8.02
N SER A 166 -23.99 25.90 7.97
CA SER A 166 -22.70 25.26 7.67
C SER A 166 -22.77 24.54 6.30
N PRO A 167 -21.77 24.72 5.42
CA PRO A 167 -21.73 24.10 4.08
C PRO A 167 -21.32 22.61 4.11
N PRO A 168 -21.53 21.86 3.00
CA PRO A 168 -21.29 20.43 2.95
C PRO A 168 -19.80 20.13 2.74
N ALA A 169 -19.19 19.40 3.68
CA ALA A 169 -17.82 18.91 3.53
C ALA A 169 -17.85 17.45 3.02
N ALA A 170 -17.31 17.27 1.83
CA ALA A 170 -17.34 16.06 1.04
C ALA A 170 -16.40 14.97 1.59
N ASN A 171 -16.97 13.77 1.71
CA ASN A 171 -16.43 12.44 1.41
C ASN A 171 -14.98 12.08 1.79
N VAL A 172 -14.85 11.55 3.01
CA VAL A 172 -13.87 10.49 3.35
C VAL A 172 -14.50 9.09 3.24
N ALA A 173 -15.83 9.01 3.06
CA ALA A 173 -16.58 7.79 2.78
C ALA A 173 -16.23 7.08 1.44
N ASN A 174 -15.23 7.57 0.70
CA ASN A 174 -14.97 7.17 -0.68
C ASN A 174 -13.99 6.01 -0.89
N PHE A 175 -13.42 5.42 0.16
CA PHE A 175 -12.56 4.23 0.01
C PHE A 175 -13.38 2.92 -0.04
N PHE A 176 -14.34 2.72 0.85
CA PHE A 176 -15.26 1.56 0.81
C PHE A 176 -16.44 1.76 -0.17
N ASN A 177 -16.67 3.00 -0.62
CA ASN A 177 -17.54 3.29 -1.78
C ASN A 177 -16.79 3.08 -3.12
N MET A 178 -15.49 2.76 -3.08
CA MET A 178 -14.67 2.61 -4.27
C MET A 178 -14.92 1.29 -5.00
N ASP A 179 -15.51 0.26 -4.38
CA ASP A 179 -15.87 -0.97 -5.12
C ASP A 179 -17.14 -0.79 -5.96
N LYS A 180 -18.12 -0.03 -5.45
CA LYS A 180 -19.26 0.43 -6.25
C LYS A 180 -18.82 1.43 -7.34
N LEU A 181 -17.85 2.29 -7.04
CA LEU A 181 -17.28 3.23 -8.02
C LEU A 181 -16.39 2.51 -9.04
N LYS A 182 -15.60 1.50 -8.66
CA LYS A 182 -14.78 0.64 -9.52
C LYS A 182 -15.68 -0.17 -10.45
N ALA A 183 -16.80 -0.71 -9.97
CA ALA A 183 -17.77 -1.39 -10.83
C ALA A 183 -18.39 -0.45 -11.87
N LYS A 184 -18.71 0.79 -11.48
CA LYS A 184 -19.22 1.84 -12.38
C LYS A 184 -18.15 2.39 -13.34
N LEU A 185 -16.92 2.55 -12.86
CA LEU A 185 -15.76 3.03 -13.60
C LEU A 185 -15.21 1.95 -14.53
N ALA A 186 -15.27 0.66 -14.17
CA ALA A 186 -14.95 -0.46 -15.06
C ALA A 186 -15.96 -0.54 -16.21
N GLY A 187 -17.24 -0.25 -15.95
CA GLY A 187 -18.25 -0.07 -17.00
C GLY A 187 -17.96 1.12 -17.92
N GLN A 188 -17.48 2.25 -17.39
CA GLN A 188 -17.13 3.44 -18.17
C GLN A 188 -15.76 3.34 -18.88
N LEU A 189 -14.76 2.71 -18.26
CA LEU A 189 -13.42 2.46 -18.82
C LEU A 189 -13.48 1.43 -19.94
N ARG A 190 -14.38 0.46 -19.87
CA ARG A 190 -14.66 -0.45 -20.97
C ARG A 190 -15.23 0.29 -22.20
N GLY A 191 -15.94 1.39 -21.99
CA GLY A 191 -16.38 2.28 -23.09
C GLY A 191 -15.34 3.31 -23.55
N LEU A 192 -14.29 3.57 -22.75
CA LEU A 192 -13.18 4.49 -23.07
C LEU A 192 -11.97 3.79 -23.71
N LEU A 193 -11.80 2.49 -23.45
CA LEU A 193 -10.86 1.62 -24.16
C LEU A 193 -11.29 1.35 -25.61
N ASP A 194 -12.54 1.65 -25.95
CA ASP A 194 -13.06 1.65 -27.32
C ASP A 194 -12.91 3.04 -28.02
N ASP A 195 -12.31 4.04 -27.35
CA ASP A 195 -12.10 5.39 -27.90
C ASP A 195 -10.66 5.57 -28.41
N ASP A 196 -10.49 5.49 -29.72
CA ASP A 196 -9.22 5.58 -30.45
C ASP A 196 -8.42 6.86 -30.15
N GLY A 197 -9.10 7.96 -29.78
CA GLY A 197 -8.44 9.22 -29.46
C GLY A 197 -7.62 9.16 -28.17
N PHE A 198 -8.15 8.45 -27.16
CA PHE A 198 -7.50 8.31 -25.87
C PHE A 198 -6.29 7.37 -25.94
N LEU A 199 -6.41 6.25 -26.65
CA LEU A 199 -5.31 5.31 -26.90
C LEU A 199 -4.15 5.97 -27.67
N THR A 200 -4.48 6.84 -28.64
CA THR A 200 -3.48 7.59 -29.40
C THR A 200 -2.69 8.57 -28.53
N LEU A 201 -3.35 9.24 -27.57
CA LEU A 201 -2.67 10.14 -26.63
C LEU A 201 -1.76 9.38 -25.67
N LEU A 202 -2.22 8.23 -25.15
CA LEU A 202 -1.43 7.37 -24.26
C LEU A 202 -0.20 6.80 -24.97
N ALA A 203 -0.35 6.35 -26.22
CA ALA A 203 0.76 5.87 -27.04
C ALA A 203 1.80 6.98 -27.31
N ASN A 204 1.34 8.21 -27.59
CA ASN A 204 2.22 9.34 -27.84
C ASN A 204 2.98 9.79 -26.59
N GLU A 205 2.34 9.75 -25.42
CA GLU A 205 2.99 10.08 -24.15
C GLU A 205 4.01 9.02 -23.74
N TYR A 206 3.71 7.75 -23.96
CA TYR A 206 4.65 6.65 -23.79
C TYR A 206 5.88 6.78 -24.72
N LEU A 207 5.68 7.10 -26.00
CA LEU A 207 6.78 7.32 -26.94
C LEU A 207 7.67 8.49 -26.52
N ARG A 208 7.08 9.58 -26.01
CA ARG A 208 7.82 10.74 -25.50
C ARG A 208 8.67 10.38 -24.28
N GLN A 209 8.16 9.52 -23.37
CA GLN A 209 8.96 9.04 -22.25
C GLN A 209 10.16 8.19 -22.71
N GLN A 210 9.96 7.28 -23.66
CA GLN A 210 11.02 6.45 -24.24
C GLN A 210 12.13 7.31 -24.87
N GLN A 211 11.76 8.34 -25.64
CA GLN A 211 12.72 9.25 -26.28
C GLN A 211 13.51 10.07 -25.25
N ARG A 212 12.87 10.54 -24.18
CA ARG A 212 13.55 11.25 -23.09
C ARG A 212 14.55 10.35 -22.37
N ALA A 213 14.18 9.10 -22.09
CA ALA A 213 15.06 8.14 -21.44
C ALA A 213 16.30 7.84 -22.31
N LEU A 214 16.13 7.68 -23.62
CA LEU A 214 17.24 7.46 -24.55
C LEU A 214 18.19 8.67 -24.64
N GLN A 215 17.65 9.89 -24.70
CA GLN A 215 18.47 11.11 -24.71
C GLN A 215 19.30 11.26 -23.43
N GLN A 216 18.69 10.99 -22.27
CA GLN A 216 19.40 11.02 -21.00
C GLN A 216 20.51 9.96 -20.93
N ALA A 217 20.25 8.75 -21.46
CA ALA A 217 21.25 7.70 -21.52
C ALA A 217 22.44 8.05 -22.44
N GLN A 218 22.18 8.71 -23.58
CA GLN A 218 23.24 9.16 -24.49
C GLN A 218 24.08 10.28 -23.88
N GLN A 219 23.45 11.26 -23.23
CA GLN A 219 24.18 12.32 -22.52
C GLN A 219 25.02 11.77 -21.37
N ALA A 220 24.51 10.77 -20.65
CA ALA A 220 25.26 10.08 -19.60
C ALA A 220 26.48 9.32 -20.17
N ARG A 221 26.37 8.70 -21.35
CA ARG A 221 27.50 8.03 -22.03
C ARG A 221 28.56 9.04 -22.49
N GLN A 222 28.15 10.13 -23.15
CA GLN A 222 29.08 11.18 -23.59
C GLN A 222 29.83 11.83 -22.42
N ARG A 223 29.16 12.04 -21.28
CA ARG A 223 29.81 12.54 -20.06
C ARG A 223 30.87 11.58 -19.52
N LYS A 224 30.61 10.27 -19.56
CA LYS A 224 31.58 9.24 -19.13
C LYS A 224 32.80 9.17 -20.07
N GLU A 225 32.58 9.29 -21.38
CA GLU A 225 33.66 9.31 -22.38
C GLU A 225 34.51 10.59 -22.28
N ALA A 226 33.90 11.76 -22.12
CA ALA A 226 34.61 13.02 -21.92
C ALA A 226 35.44 13.05 -20.61
N ALA A 227 34.95 12.40 -19.55
CA ALA A 227 35.67 12.24 -18.30
C ALA A 227 36.85 11.24 -18.40
N THR A 228 36.81 10.32 -19.36
CA THR A 228 37.89 9.32 -19.58
C THR A 228 39.00 9.89 -20.46
N THR A 229 38.67 10.68 -21.49
CA THR A 229 39.64 11.31 -22.41
C THR A 229 40.48 12.41 -21.75
N SER A 230 40.01 13.02 -20.66
CA SER A 230 40.73 14.07 -19.93
C SER A 230 41.75 13.55 -18.90
N ALA A 231 41.89 12.22 -18.74
CA ALA A 231 42.81 11.60 -17.81
C ALA A 231 44.11 11.05 -18.43
N SER A 232 44.32 11.13 -19.75
CA SER A 232 45.56 10.69 -20.42
C SER A 232 46.30 11.86 -21.07
N THR A 233 47.07 12.61 -20.26
CA THR A 233 48.19 13.42 -20.77
C THR A 233 49.48 12.63 -20.51
N PRO A 234 50.22 12.16 -21.53
CA PRO A 234 51.57 11.69 -21.34
C PRO A 234 52.55 12.88 -21.40
N THR A 235 53.38 12.95 -20.39
CA THR A 235 54.57 13.79 -20.28
C THR A 235 55.62 13.39 -21.33
N ASP A 236 56.38 14.39 -21.80
CA ASP A 236 57.71 14.34 -22.41
C ASP A 236 57.94 14.07 -23.92
N ALA A 237 58.57 15.09 -24.53
CA ALA A 237 59.85 15.05 -25.26
C ALA A 237 59.93 15.18 -26.80
N VAL A 238 60.47 16.35 -27.22
CA VAL A 238 61.66 16.58 -28.08
C VAL A 238 61.58 16.40 -29.63
N ALA A 239 61.71 17.54 -30.30
CA ALA A 239 62.45 17.90 -31.55
C ALA A 239 62.35 17.03 -32.83
N ALA A 240 62.02 17.66 -33.97
CA ALA A 240 63.00 18.04 -35.02
C ALA A 240 62.36 18.52 -36.35
N SER A 241 62.95 19.59 -36.91
CA SER A 241 63.14 19.94 -38.34
C SER A 241 62.01 20.54 -39.21
N LEU A 242 62.33 21.75 -39.72
CA LEU A 242 61.73 22.58 -40.80
C LEU A 242 62.55 22.39 -42.12
N PRO A 243 62.35 23.11 -43.28
CA PRO A 243 61.30 24.06 -43.74
C PRO A 243 60.88 24.02 -45.26
N ALA A 244 59.94 24.93 -45.61
CA ALA A 244 59.81 25.78 -46.83
C ALA A 244 58.99 25.32 -48.07
N HIS A 245 57.89 26.02 -48.40
CA HIS A 245 57.85 27.09 -49.44
C HIS A 245 56.44 27.74 -49.62
N LEU A 246 56.46 29.07 -49.79
CA LEU A 246 55.55 29.95 -50.54
C LEU A 246 54.04 30.03 -50.23
N ALA A 247 53.60 31.16 -49.64
CA ALA A 247 52.96 32.25 -50.40
C ALA A 247 52.18 33.21 -49.46
N SER A 248 52.74 34.39 -49.18
CA SER A 248 51.95 35.59 -48.91
C SER A 248 52.81 36.84 -49.07
N LEU A 249 52.66 37.52 -50.21
CA LEU A 249 53.00 38.94 -50.37
C LEU A 249 52.25 39.46 -51.60
N MET A 250 51.34 40.41 -51.41
CA MET A 250 51.02 41.51 -52.36
C MET A 250 49.78 42.31 -51.89
N GLN A 251 50.04 43.36 -51.09
CA GLN A 251 49.32 44.64 -50.96
C GLN A 251 50.10 45.42 -49.88
N SER A 252 50.49 46.69 -49.98
CA SER A 252 50.36 47.77 -50.97
C SER A 252 51.23 48.94 -50.45
N ALA A 253 51.77 49.77 -51.36
CA ALA A 253 52.31 51.15 -51.24
C ALA A 253 53.56 51.26 -52.15
N GLY A 254 53.76 52.20 -53.07
CA GLY A 254 53.11 53.45 -53.45
C GLY A 254 54.15 54.32 -54.19
N LEU A 255 53.70 55.11 -55.17
CA LEU A 255 54.37 56.25 -55.84
C LEU A 255 55.52 56.03 -56.85
N LYS A 256 55.20 56.15 -58.14
CA LYS A 256 55.31 57.41 -58.92
C LYS A 256 54.41 57.35 -60.16
#